data_AF-A0A022VXR9-F1
#
_entry.id   AF-A0A022VXR9-F1
#
_cell.length_a   1.000
_cell.length_b   1.000
_cell.length_c   1.000
_cell.angle_alpha   90.00
_cell.angle_beta   90.00
_cell.angle_gamma   90.00
#
_symmetry.space_group_name_H-M   'P 1'
#
loop_
_entity.id
_entity.type
_entity.pdbx_description
1 polymer ?
#
loop_
_entity_poly.entity_id
_entity_poly.type
_entity_poly.pdbx_seq_one_letter_code
_entity_poly.pdbx_strand_id
1 'polypeptide(L)'
;MLYSRDCDCEAGCARCVINLSLHAKCTTEEIMKVYARDLVVVGDRANEWVGNPVVTDPEGKGPIICKLRRGQEVKFNCIVKKGIAKEHAKWAPTAAVGFEYDPHNNLRHVDYWFEEDPVKEWPLSANAGWETAQPKDLPFNYDATPNTFYIDIESIGNLEPDAVVQQGIIMMQRKLAEIISGLTGSDGQGGMVNGGVDQDGAGARSPDAYEPPEGIDGGFTAYGGANGAGPGAGPGAGGSGSVWGGAGGATPYGATPYGQGYGF
;
A
#
# COMPACT_ATOMS: atom_id res chain seq x y z
N MET A 1 6.42 18.85 -7.90
CA MET A 1 7.58 18.63 -7.00
C MET A 1 8.22 17.30 -7.35
N LEU A 2 9.53 17.29 -7.59
CA LEU A 2 10.32 16.09 -7.88
C LEU A 2 10.70 15.38 -6.57
N TYR A 3 11.08 14.11 -6.63
CA TYR A 3 11.74 13.47 -5.47
C TYR A 3 13.11 14.11 -5.26
N SER A 4 13.54 14.23 -4.01
CA SER A 4 14.84 14.83 -3.67
C SER A 4 16.02 14.01 -4.19
N ARG A 5 15.83 12.70 -4.42
CA ARG A 5 16.85 11.81 -4.98
C ARG A 5 17.02 11.92 -6.50
N ASP A 6 16.00 12.44 -7.19
CA ASP A 6 15.95 12.54 -8.66
C ASP A 6 16.18 13.99 -9.12
N CYS A 7 16.58 14.88 -8.20
CA CYS A 7 16.81 16.28 -8.50
C CYS A 7 18.32 16.55 -8.60
N ASP A 8 18.74 17.26 -9.65
CA ASP A 8 20.14 17.59 -9.93
C ASP A 8 20.79 18.59 -8.93
N CYS A 9 20.14 18.89 -7.80
CA CYS A 9 20.67 19.83 -6.80
C CYS A 9 21.37 19.09 -5.65
N GLU A 10 22.35 19.75 -5.02
CA GLU A 10 23.16 19.12 -3.96
C GLU A 10 22.48 19.08 -2.58
N ALA A 11 21.82 20.17 -2.17
CA ALA A 11 21.28 20.33 -0.81
C ALA A 11 19.75 20.53 -0.73
N GLY A 12 19.05 20.39 -1.87
CA GLY A 12 17.63 20.67 -2.00
C GLY A 12 17.34 22.07 -2.57
N CYS A 13 16.40 22.14 -3.52
CA CYS A 13 15.93 23.39 -4.12
C CYS A 13 14.40 23.47 -4.11
N ALA A 14 13.83 24.61 -4.53
CA ALA A 14 12.38 24.85 -4.56
C ALA A 14 11.57 23.83 -5.41
N ARG A 15 12.24 23.03 -6.26
CA ARG A 15 11.61 21.98 -7.09
C ARG A 15 11.43 20.65 -6.34
N CYS A 16 12.23 20.38 -5.31
CA CYS A 16 12.32 19.05 -4.67
C CYS A 16 12.23 19.07 -3.14
N VAL A 17 12.31 20.24 -2.50
CA VAL A 17 12.08 20.41 -1.06
C VAL A 17 11.22 21.64 -0.77
N ILE A 18 10.52 21.63 0.36
CA ILE A 18 9.83 22.81 0.92
C ILE A 18 10.33 23.01 2.35
N ASN A 19 10.71 24.23 2.69
CA ASN A 19 11.18 24.55 4.04
C ASN A 19 10.02 25.11 4.87
N LEU A 20 9.80 24.53 6.04
CA LEU A 20 8.90 25.04 7.06
C LEU A 20 9.71 25.51 8.26
N SER A 21 9.28 26.56 8.93
CA SER A 21 9.84 27.03 10.19
C SER A 21 8.75 27.10 11.24
N LEU A 22 9.09 26.79 12.48
CA LEU A 22 8.25 27.05 13.64
C LEU A 22 9.07 27.72 14.71
N HIS A 23 8.53 28.81 15.27
CA HIS A 23 9.11 29.49 16.41
C HIS A 23 8.00 29.92 17.36
N ALA A 24 7.94 29.30 18.54
CA ALA A 24 6.96 29.62 19.57
C ALA A 24 7.63 29.73 20.94
N LYS A 25 7.27 30.76 21.71
CA LYS A 25 7.76 31.01 23.06
C LYS A 25 6.59 31.33 23.98
N CYS A 26 6.47 30.60 25.08
CA CYS A 26 5.42 30.84 26.06
C CYS A 26 5.86 31.92 27.06
N THR A 27 5.26 33.11 26.96
CA THR A 27 5.49 34.25 27.86
C THR A 27 4.44 34.38 28.96
N THR A 28 3.33 33.66 28.84
CA THR A 28 2.20 33.68 29.78
C THR A 28 2.34 32.61 30.87
N GLU A 29 1.60 32.74 31.97
CA GLU A 29 1.54 31.68 33.01
C GLU A 29 0.77 30.44 32.55
N GLU A 30 -0.19 30.62 31.65
CA GLU A 30 -1.03 29.55 31.12
C GLU A 30 -0.26 28.62 30.17
N ILE A 31 -0.73 27.37 30.05
CA ILE A 31 -0.15 26.40 29.13
C ILE A 31 -0.46 26.83 27.69
N MET A 32 0.56 27.20 26.93
CA MET A 32 0.46 27.53 25.52
C MET A 32 0.46 26.24 24.69
N LYS A 33 -0.56 26.06 23.85
CA LYS A 33 -0.62 24.97 22.87
C LYS A 33 -0.07 25.47 21.53
N VAL A 34 0.86 24.73 20.94
CA VAL A 34 1.45 25.02 19.64
C VAL A 34 0.85 24.05 18.63
N TYR A 35 0.32 24.56 17.52
CA TYR A 35 -0.44 23.79 16.53
C TYR A 35 0.22 23.78 15.15
N ALA A 36 -0.27 22.93 14.27
CA ALA A 36 0.20 22.84 12.89
C ALA A 36 0.07 24.16 12.13
N ARG A 37 -0.96 24.99 12.40
CA ARG A 37 -1.08 26.33 11.78
C ARG A 37 0.09 27.28 12.09
N ASP A 38 0.85 27.02 13.16
CA ASP A 38 1.97 27.87 13.57
C ASP A 38 3.23 27.57 12.74
N LEU A 39 3.20 26.53 11.88
CA LEU A 39 4.23 26.27 10.88
C LEU A 39 4.09 27.26 9.72
N VAL A 40 5.18 27.97 9.43
CA VAL A 40 5.26 28.90 8.30
C VAL A 40 6.13 28.33 7.20
N VAL A 41 5.68 28.46 5.96
CA VAL A 41 6.52 28.16 4.78
C VAL A 41 7.57 29.26 4.64
N VAL A 42 8.82 28.86 4.44
CA VAL A 42 9.96 29.77 4.28
C VAL A 42 10.61 29.55 2.93
N GLY A 43 10.86 30.63 2.19
CA GLY A 43 11.51 30.61 0.89
C GLY A 43 10.57 30.21 -0.25
N ASP A 44 11.18 29.93 -1.41
CA ASP A 44 10.45 29.61 -2.63
C ASP A 44 9.92 28.18 -2.64
N ARG A 45 8.74 28.00 -3.25
CA ARG A 45 8.12 26.69 -3.48
C ARG A 45 7.58 26.59 -4.90
N ALA A 46 7.57 25.37 -5.43
CA ALA A 46 7.13 25.09 -6.80
C ALA A 46 5.67 25.50 -7.09
N ASN A 47 4.81 25.55 -6.06
CA ASN A 47 3.42 25.98 -6.18
C ASN A 47 2.89 26.44 -4.81
N GLU A 48 1.78 27.18 -4.79
CA GLU A 48 1.24 27.74 -3.54
C GLU A 48 0.42 26.76 -2.70
N TRP A 49 0.07 25.60 -3.25
CA TRP A 49 -0.82 24.64 -2.60
C TRP A 49 -0.09 23.53 -1.83
N VAL A 50 1.10 23.11 -2.29
CA VAL A 50 1.90 22.07 -1.60
C VAL A 50 2.65 22.67 -0.40
N GLY A 51 2.72 21.90 0.68
CA GLY A 51 3.49 22.21 1.88
C GLY A 51 2.72 22.98 2.95
N ASN A 52 1.49 23.42 2.66
CA ASN A 52 0.60 23.96 3.68
C ASN A 52 0.14 22.81 4.61
N PRO A 53 0.23 22.95 5.94
CA PRO A 53 -0.33 21.97 6.87
C PRO A 53 -1.84 21.79 6.64
N VAL A 54 -2.30 20.54 6.67
CA VAL A 54 -3.73 20.24 6.57
C VAL A 54 -4.43 20.57 7.89
N VAL A 55 -5.53 21.31 7.77
CA VAL A 55 -6.34 21.81 8.89
C VAL A 55 -7.79 21.40 8.64
N THR A 56 -8.29 20.48 9.44
CA THR A 56 -9.65 19.91 9.31
C THR A 56 -10.52 20.19 10.54
N ASP A 57 -9.96 20.70 11.62
CA ASP A 57 -10.72 21.03 12.81
C ASP A 57 -11.56 22.30 12.61
N PRO A 58 -12.76 22.38 13.21
CA PRO A 58 -13.63 23.55 13.08
C PRO A 58 -13.02 24.86 13.59
N GLU A 59 -12.00 24.77 14.45
CA GLU A 59 -11.33 25.92 15.07
C GLU A 59 -10.18 26.47 14.20
N GLY A 60 -9.86 25.81 13.08
CA GLY A 60 -8.83 26.23 12.14
C GLY A 60 -7.41 26.20 12.71
N LYS A 61 -7.09 25.27 13.61
CA LYS A 61 -5.78 25.19 14.29
C LYS A 61 -4.85 24.14 13.70
N GLY A 62 -5.40 23.04 13.23
CA GLY A 62 -4.71 21.82 12.85
C GLY A 62 -4.25 21.00 14.05
N PRO A 63 -3.55 19.89 13.80
CA PRO A 63 -3.03 19.02 14.86
C PRO A 63 -2.15 19.76 15.88
N ILE A 64 -2.26 19.39 17.16
CA ILE A 64 -1.38 19.91 18.20
C ILE A 64 0.03 19.29 18.07
N ILE A 65 1.06 20.14 18.03
CA ILE A 65 2.45 19.70 17.95
C ILE A 65 3.00 19.47 19.36
N CYS A 66 2.88 20.48 20.22
CA CYS A 66 3.35 20.41 21.60
C CYS A 66 2.63 21.40 22.52
N LYS A 67 2.92 21.32 23.82
CA LYS A 67 2.46 22.26 24.85
C LYS A 67 3.67 22.85 25.55
N LEU A 68 3.65 24.16 25.78
CA LEU A 68 4.71 24.92 26.42
C LEU A 68 4.18 25.55 27.71
N ARG A 69 5.02 25.56 28.74
CA ARG A 69 4.81 26.33 29.98
C ARG A 69 5.66 27.60 29.97
N ARG A 70 5.34 28.57 30.83
CA ARG A 70 6.07 29.85 30.96
C ARG A 70 7.59 29.67 30.89
N GLY A 71 8.21 30.40 29.98
CA GLY A 71 9.67 30.40 29.76
C GLY A 71 10.16 29.33 28.80
N GLN A 72 9.34 28.37 28.39
CA GLN A 72 9.70 27.38 27.37
C GLN A 72 9.59 27.96 25.96
N GLU A 73 10.51 27.55 25.10
CA GLU A 73 10.64 28.01 23.72
C GLU A 73 10.96 26.81 22.82
N VAL A 74 10.30 26.75 21.66
CA VAL A 74 10.58 25.77 20.62
C VAL A 74 10.86 26.51 19.32
N LYS A 75 11.99 26.19 18.70
CA LYS A 75 12.40 26.75 17.42
C LYS A 75 13.04 25.66 16.57
N PHE A 76 12.46 25.37 15.41
CA PHE A 76 13.03 24.40 14.48
C PHE A 76 12.69 24.73 13.03
N ASN A 77 13.51 24.19 12.13
CA ASN A 77 13.29 24.20 10.69
C ASN A 77 13.03 22.77 10.24
N CYS A 78 12.03 22.59 9.38
CA CYS A 78 11.68 21.30 8.78
C CYS A 78 11.88 21.36 7.27
N ILE A 79 12.48 20.31 6.72
CA ILE A 79 12.62 20.13 5.27
C ILE A 79 11.62 19.05 4.85
N VAL A 80 10.60 19.46 4.11
CA VAL A 80 9.55 18.58 3.59
C VAL A 80 10.01 18.00 2.26
N LYS A 81 9.90 16.67 2.13
CA LYS A 81 10.27 15.91 0.93
C LYS A 81 9.07 15.10 0.43
N LYS A 82 9.00 14.95 -0.89
CA LYS A 82 8.11 13.97 -1.53
C LYS A 82 8.57 12.55 -1.16
N GLY A 83 7.64 11.67 -0.85
CA GLY A 83 7.90 10.27 -0.49
C GLY A 83 6.68 9.40 -0.74
N ILE A 84 6.82 8.09 -0.47
CA ILE A 84 5.76 7.09 -0.65
C ILE A 84 5.54 6.30 0.64
N ALA A 85 4.34 5.77 0.83
CA ALA A 85 3.98 5.00 2.02
C ALA A 85 4.90 3.79 2.29
N LYS A 86 5.46 3.17 1.22
CA LYS A 86 6.42 2.06 1.34
C LYS A 86 7.74 2.47 2.01
N GLU A 87 8.17 3.72 1.86
CA GLU A 87 9.36 4.21 2.56
C GLU A 87 9.04 4.53 4.02
N HIS A 88 7.87 5.13 4.28
CA HIS A 88 7.39 5.40 5.63
C HIS A 88 5.88 5.72 5.63
N ALA A 89 5.14 5.20 6.61
CA ALA A 89 3.69 5.36 6.73
C ALA A 89 3.21 6.83 6.75
N LYS A 90 4.05 7.77 7.23
CA LYS A 90 3.78 9.23 7.21
C LYS A 90 3.45 9.81 5.82
N TRP A 91 3.80 9.10 4.74
CA TRP A 91 3.50 9.50 3.36
C TRP A 91 2.28 8.79 2.77
N ALA A 92 1.56 7.96 3.55
CA ALA A 92 0.29 7.40 3.11
C ALA A 92 -0.77 8.52 3.05
N PRO A 93 -1.43 8.75 1.90
CA PRO A 93 -2.50 9.73 1.79
C PRO A 93 -3.86 9.19 2.25
N THR A 94 -3.95 7.89 2.57
CA THR A 94 -5.16 7.18 2.96
C THR A 94 -5.15 6.81 4.43
N ALA A 95 -6.30 6.90 5.09
CA ALA A 95 -6.52 6.39 6.44
C ALA A 95 -6.87 4.90 6.40
N ALA A 96 -7.98 4.57 5.74
CA ALA A 96 -8.48 3.21 5.56
C ALA A 96 -9.07 3.04 4.16
N VAL A 97 -9.09 1.78 3.70
CA VAL A 97 -9.78 1.38 2.48
C VAL A 97 -10.71 0.23 2.85
N GLY A 98 -12.01 0.50 2.81
CA GLY A 98 -13.04 -0.53 2.86
C GLY A 98 -13.04 -1.31 1.55
N PHE A 99 -13.08 -2.63 1.64
CA PHE A 99 -13.12 -3.51 0.47
C PHE A 99 -14.01 -4.71 0.77
N GLU A 100 -15.01 -4.91 -0.07
CA GLU A 100 -15.93 -6.04 0.00
C GLU A 100 -16.30 -6.50 -1.42
N TYR A 101 -16.55 -7.80 -1.58
CA TYR A 101 -17.18 -8.36 -2.77
C TYR A 101 -18.04 -9.55 -2.34
N ASP A 102 -19.06 -9.88 -3.12
CA ASP A 102 -19.96 -11.01 -2.87
C ASP A 102 -20.55 -11.03 -1.44
N PRO A 103 -21.37 -10.02 -1.08
CA PRO A 103 -21.89 -9.84 0.28
C PRO A 103 -22.77 -11.01 0.76
N HIS A 104 -23.33 -11.80 -0.17
CA HIS A 104 -24.15 -12.98 0.15
C HIS A 104 -23.37 -14.29 0.12
N ASN A 105 -22.05 -14.24 -0.12
CA ASN A 105 -21.18 -15.41 -0.25
C ASN A 105 -21.69 -16.43 -1.30
N ASN A 106 -22.22 -15.92 -2.41
CA ASN A 106 -22.72 -16.72 -3.53
C ASN A 106 -21.60 -17.55 -4.18
N LEU A 107 -20.37 -17.02 -4.19
CA LEU A 107 -19.16 -17.67 -4.70
C LEU A 107 -18.55 -18.66 -3.70
N ARG A 108 -19.02 -18.66 -2.44
CA ARG A 108 -18.51 -19.53 -1.37
C ARG A 108 -17.00 -19.39 -1.15
N HIS A 109 -16.48 -18.17 -1.30
CA HIS A 109 -15.06 -17.87 -1.05
C HIS A 109 -14.71 -17.91 0.44
N VAL A 110 -15.71 -17.80 1.32
CA VAL A 110 -15.56 -17.94 2.77
C VAL A 110 -16.48 -19.05 3.26
N ASP A 111 -15.99 -19.86 4.21
CA ASP A 111 -16.84 -20.76 4.98
C ASP A 111 -17.11 -20.11 6.34
N TYR A 112 -18.38 -19.78 6.62
CA TYR A 112 -18.73 -19.08 7.85
C TYR A 112 -18.55 -20.03 9.03
N TRP A 113 -17.82 -19.58 10.05
CA TRP A 113 -17.84 -20.25 11.34
C TRP A 113 -19.18 -19.96 12.04
N PHE A 114 -19.83 -20.94 12.63
CA PHE A 114 -21.07 -20.75 13.38
C PHE A 114 -21.23 -21.82 14.46
N GLU A 115 -22.06 -21.55 15.46
CA GLU A 115 -22.42 -22.54 16.49
C GLU A 115 -23.78 -23.19 16.19
N GLU A 116 -24.77 -22.39 15.81
CA GLU A 116 -26.15 -22.83 15.59
C GLU A 116 -26.63 -22.57 14.15
N ASP A 117 -26.53 -21.33 13.67
CA ASP A 117 -27.11 -20.90 12.40
C ASP A 117 -26.30 -19.75 11.77
N PRO A 118 -25.57 -20.02 10.67
CA PRO A 118 -24.69 -19.02 10.07
C PRO A 118 -25.45 -17.77 9.59
N VAL A 119 -26.71 -17.92 9.18
CA VAL A 119 -27.51 -16.80 8.65
C VAL A 119 -27.96 -15.86 9.75
N LYS A 120 -28.10 -16.35 11.00
CA LYS A 120 -28.48 -15.53 12.15
C LYS A 120 -27.28 -14.91 12.85
N GLU A 121 -26.16 -15.63 12.88
CA GLU A 121 -24.94 -15.21 13.58
C GLU A 121 -24.15 -14.15 12.80
N TRP A 122 -24.10 -14.24 11.47
CA TRP A 122 -23.39 -13.28 10.63
C TRP A 122 -24.34 -12.22 10.07
N PRO A 123 -24.16 -10.94 10.44
CA PRO A 123 -24.97 -9.88 9.88
C PRO A 123 -24.60 -9.65 8.40
N LEU A 124 -25.62 -9.42 7.59
CA LEU A 124 -25.41 -8.98 6.21
C LEU A 124 -24.85 -7.56 6.20
N SER A 125 -23.92 -7.32 5.28
CA SER A 125 -23.35 -5.99 5.06
C SER A 125 -24.39 -5.05 4.44
N ALA A 126 -24.12 -3.74 4.50
CA ALA A 126 -24.93 -2.75 3.79
C ALA A 126 -24.93 -2.99 2.26
N ASN A 127 -23.86 -3.60 1.74
CA ASN A 127 -23.71 -3.87 0.31
C ASN A 127 -24.61 -5.00 -0.18
N ALA A 128 -25.08 -5.87 0.72
CA ALA A 128 -26.03 -6.94 0.43
C ALA A 128 -27.35 -6.45 -0.17
N GLY A 129 -27.72 -5.17 0.03
CA GLY A 129 -28.92 -4.57 -0.57
C GLY A 129 -28.82 -4.33 -2.09
N TRP A 130 -27.61 -4.35 -2.66
CA TRP A 130 -27.37 -4.13 -4.09
C TRP A 130 -27.31 -5.42 -4.91
N GLU A 131 -27.25 -6.57 -4.24
CA GLU A 131 -27.14 -7.89 -4.86
C GLU A 131 -28.20 -8.86 -4.34
N THR A 132 -28.50 -9.87 -5.15
CA THR A 132 -29.43 -10.93 -4.77
C THR A 132 -28.68 -12.15 -4.26
N ALA A 133 -29.11 -12.68 -3.12
CA ALA A 133 -28.67 -13.99 -2.66
C ALA A 133 -29.09 -15.08 -3.66
N GLN A 134 -28.18 -16.01 -3.95
CA GLN A 134 -28.50 -17.17 -4.78
C GLN A 134 -29.50 -18.08 -4.02
N PRO A 135 -30.60 -18.50 -4.66
CA PRO A 135 -31.48 -19.51 -4.12
C PRO A 135 -30.71 -20.79 -3.74
N LYS A 136 -31.03 -21.37 -2.59
CA LYS A 136 -30.40 -22.61 -2.09
C LYS A 136 -30.62 -23.81 -3.02
N ASP A 137 -31.66 -23.73 -3.85
CA ASP A 137 -32.11 -24.81 -4.73
C ASP A 137 -31.28 -24.88 -6.03
N LEU A 138 -30.59 -23.79 -6.38
CA LEU A 138 -29.76 -23.74 -7.58
C LEU A 138 -28.42 -24.43 -7.34
N PRO A 139 -27.90 -25.20 -8.33
CA PRO A 139 -26.56 -25.77 -8.24
C PRO A 139 -25.52 -24.65 -8.17
N PHE A 140 -24.44 -24.90 -7.43
CA PHE A 140 -23.33 -23.95 -7.34
C PHE A 140 -22.68 -23.75 -8.71
N ASN A 141 -22.47 -22.49 -9.09
CA ASN A 141 -21.81 -22.15 -10.35
C ASN A 141 -20.29 -22.06 -10.16
N TYR A 142 -19.58 -23.11 -10.57
CA TYR A 142 -18.11 -23.17 -10.48
C TYR A 142 -17.37 -22.22 -11.43
N ASP A 143 -18.03 -21.74 -12.48
CA ASP A 143 -17.46 -20.81 -13.46
C ASP A 143 -17.66 -19.33 -13.07
N ALA A 144 -18.39 -19.06 -11.98
CA ALA A 144 -18.61 -17.71 -11.49
C ALA A 144 -17.31 -17.12 -10.92
N THR A 145 -17.03 -15.87 -11.27
CA THR A 145 -15.86 -15.12 -10.79
C THR A 145 -16.28 -13.80 -10.13
N PRO A 146 -15.54 -13.29 -9.13
CA PRO A 146 -15.77 -11.95 -8.60
C PRO A 146 -15.70 -10.91 -9.71
N ASN A 147 -16.75 -10.10 -9.84
CA ASN A 147 -16.85 -9.08 -10.90
C ASN A 147 -17.22 -7.69 -10.36
N THR A 148 -17.83 -7.62 -9.17
CA THR A 148 -18.31 -6.39 -8.55
C THR A 148 -17.61 -6.25 -7.21
N PHE A 149 -16.96 -5.11 -7.01
CA PHE A 149 -16.17 -4.81 -5.82
C PHE A 149 -16.67 -3.49 -5.22
N TYR A 150 -17.05 -3.54 -3.96
CA TYR A 150 -17.44 -2.37 -3.18
C TYR A 150 -16.18 -1.84 -2.49
N ILE A 151 -15.78 -0.64 -2.85
CA ILE A 151 -14.57 0.01 -2.33
C ILE A 151 -14.96 1.34 -1.72
N ASP A 152 -14.53 1.56 -0.48
CA ASP A 152 -14.68 2.83 0.23
C ASP A 152 -13.30 3.35 0.61
N ILE A 153 -13.02 4.63 0.36
CA ILE A 153 -11.68 5.21 0.53
C ILE A 153 -11.77 6.42 1.43
N GLU A 154 -11.08 6.34 2.56
CA GLU A 154 -10.94 7.44 3.50
C GLU A 154 -9.57 8.11 3.32
N SER A 155 -9.58 9.42 3.03
CA SER A 155 -8.36 10.22 2.96
C SER A 155 -8.02 10.87 4.30
N ILE A 156 -6.72 11.07 4.57
CA ILE A 156 -6.27 11.87 5.73
C ILE A 156 -6.31 13.39 5.49
N GLY A 157 -6.76 13.83 4.30
CA GLY A 157 -6.93 15.25 3.94
C GLY A 157 -5.76 15.88 3.17
N ASN A 158 -4.64 15.18 3.01
CA ASN A 158 -3.51 15.66 2.18
C ASN A 158 -3.82 15.62 0.67
N LEU A 159 -4.74 14.74 0.26
CA LEU A 159 -5.28 14.61 -1.10
C LEU A 159 -6.77 14.35 -0.99
N GLU A 160 -7.56 14.79 -1.96
CA GLU A 160 -8.98 14.43 -2.00
C GLU A 160 -9.16 12.92 -2.30
N PRO A 161 -10.23 12.26 -1.80
CA PRO A 161 -10.43 10.82 -2.03
C PRO A 161 -10.48 10.42 -3.51
N ASP A 162 -11.07 11.23 -4.37
CA ASP A 162 -11.11 10.99 -5.81
C ASP A 162 -9.70 11.08 -6.44
N ALA A 163 -8.88 12.04 -5.98
CA ALA A 163 -7.50 12.18 -6.40
C ALA A 163 -6.66 10.97 -5.98
N VAL A 164 -6.90 10.40 -4.79
CA VAL A 164 -6.23 9.17 -4.35
C VAL A 164 -6.49 8.03 -5.32
N VAL A 165 -7.74 7.81 -5.74
CA VAL A 165 -8.10 6.77 -6.71
C VAL A 165 -7.46 7.02 -8.07
N GLN A 166 -7.64 8.23 -8.61
CA GLN A 166 -7.12 8.58 -9.93
C GLN A 166 -5.60 8.45 -10.00
N GLN A 167 -4.88 8.97 -8.98
CA GLN A 167 -3.43 8.83 -8.91
C GLN A 167 -3.00 7.38 -8.71
N GLY A 168 -3.76 6.59 -7.94
CA GLY A 168 -3.52 5.14 -7.80
C GLY A 168 -3.54 4.42 -9.15
N ILE A 169 -4.56 4.68 -9.97
CA ILE A 169 -4.71 4.10 -11.33
C ILE A 169 -3.56 4.55 -12.23
N ILE A 170 -3.26 5.86 -12.26
CA ILE A 170 -2.19 6.41 -13.09
C ILE A 170 -0.84 5.79 -12.72
N MET A 171 -0.54 5.65 -11.42
CA MET A 171 0.72 5.05 -10.96
C MET A 171 0.79 3.56 -11.27
N MET A 172 -0.33 2.84 -11.21
CA MET A 172 -0.39 1.44 -11.61
C MET A 172 -0.13 1.26 -13.11
N GLN A 173 -0.73 2.10 -13.96
CA GLN A 173 -0.50 2.10 -15.40
C GLN A 173 0.95 2.41 -15.76
N ARG A 174 1.57 3.39 -15.09
CA ARG A 174 2.99 3.73 -15.29
C ARG A 174 3.90 2.55 -14.97
N LYS A 175 3.70 1.90 -13.82
CA LYS A 175 4.47 0.71 -13.42
C LYS A 175 4.32 -0.45 -14.40
N LEU A 176 3.12 -0.66 -14.94
CA LEU A 176 2.91 -1.68 -15.97
C LEU A 176 3.62 -1.32 -17.27
N ALA A 177 3.57 -0.05 -17.69
CA ALA A 177 4.30 0.42 -18.87
C ALA A 177 5.82 0.30 -18.72
N GLU A 178 6.36 0.57 -17.53
CA GLU A 178 7.78 0.36 -17.20
C GLU A 178 8.19 -1.11 -17.37
N ILE A 179 7.36 -2.05 -16.90
CA ILE A 179 7.61 -3.49 -17.08
C ILE A 179 7.60 -3.86 -18.57
N ILE A 180 6.60 -3.40 -19.33
CA ILE A 180 6.53 -3.65 -20.77
C ILE A 180 7.77 -3.10 -21.47
N SER A 181 8.15 -1.85 -21.18
CA SER A 181 9.34 -1.22 -21.76
C SER A 181 10.61 -1.99 -21.42
N GLY A 182 10.74 -2.48 -20.19
CA GLY A 182 11.88 -3.29 -19.75
C GLY A 182 11.97 -4.63 -20.47
N LEU A 183 10.82 -5.25 -20.77
CA LEU A 183 10.74 -6.52 -21.51
C LEU A 183 10.93 -6.33 -23.02
N THR A 184 10.40 -5.25 -23.60
CA THR A 184 10.55 -4.98 -25.05
C THR A 184 11.91 -4.36 -25.40
N GLY A 185 12.56 -3.71 -24.43
CA GLY A 185 13.85 -3.04 -24.59
C GLY A 185 15.07 -3.97 -24.62
N SER A 186 14.88 -5.29 -24.46
CA SER A 186 15.98 -6.27 -24.52
C SER A 186 16.36 -6.70 -25.95
N ASP A 187 15.56 -6.35 -26.97
CA ASP A 187 15.66 -6.97 -28.30
C ASP A 187 16.15 -6.03 -29.41
N GLY A 188 16.76 -4.88 -29.09
CA GLY A 188 17.25 -4.01 -30.16
C GLY A 188 18.05 -2.79 -29.74
N GLN A 189 19.37 -2.94 -29.79
CA GLN A 189 20.36 -1.95 -30.24
C GLN A 189 20.34 -0.54 -29.59
N GLY A 190 21.46 -0.20 -28.95
CA GLY A 190 21.70 1.07 -28.27
C GLY A 190 21.26 2.31 -29.04
N GLY A 191 20.29 3.02 -28.47
CA GLY A 191 19.90 4.37 -28.84
C GLY A 191 19.71 5.19 -27.58
N MET A 192 20.58 6.18 -27.37
CA MET A 192 20.42 7.19 -26.34
C MET A 192 19.12 7.96 -26.59
N VAL A 193 18.06 7.66 -25.84
CA VAL A 193 16.90 8.56 -25.74
C VAL A 193 17.12 9.44 -24.52
N ASN A 194 17.77 10.58 -24.75
CA ASN A 194 17.80 11.70 -23.83
C ASN A 194 16.49 12.48 -24.02
N GLY A 195 15.54 12.31 -23.10
CA GLY A 195 14.20 12.90 -23.21
C GLY A 195 13.31 12.63 -22.01
N GLY A 196 13.71 13.13 -20.84
CA GLY A 196 12.85 13.46 -19.70
C GLY A 196 11.66 12.54 -19.40
N VAL A 197 11.93 11.31 -18.94
CA VAL A 197 10.97 10.50 -18.20
C VAL A 197 11.76 9.77 -17.13
N ASP A 198 11.30 9.88 -15.88
CA ASP A 198 11.95 9.46 -14.65
C ASP A 198 12.74 8.14 -14.81
N GLN A 199 14.06 8.29 -14.96
CA GLN A 199 14.99 7.18 -15.02
C GLN A 199 15.17 6.67 -13.60
N ASP A 200 14.34 5.71 -13.20
CA ASP A 200 14.58 4.85 -12.05
C ASP A 200 15.90 4.09 -12.30
N GLY A 201 17.01 4.72 -11.94
CA GLY A 201 18.38 4.19 -12.01
C GLY A 201 18.66 3.03 -11.04
N ALA A 202 17.63 2.39 -10.52
CA ALA A 202 17.71 1.13 -9.78
C ALA A 202 16.58 0.24 -10.29
N GLY A 203 16.89 -0.60 -11.28
CA GLY A 203 15.91 -1.40 -12.00
C GLY A 203 14.93 -2.11 -11.07
N ALA A 204 13.64 -2.01 -11.38
CA ALA A 204 12.55 -2.91 -10.98
C ALA A 204 12.64 -3.55 -9.57
N ARG A 205 13.13 -2.83 -8.56
CA ARG A 205 13.05 -3.28 -7.18
C ARG A 205 11.76 -2.73 -6.61
N SER A 206 10.73 -3.58 -6.53
CA SER A 206 9.78 -3.42 -5.43
C SER A 206 10.62 -3.42 -4.16
N PRO A 207 10.59 -2.38 -3.30
CA PRO A 207 11.32 -2.44 -2.05
C PRO A 207 10.75 -3.62 -1.27
N ASP A 208 11.61 -4.61 -1.05
CA ASP A 208 11.26 -5.88 -0.45
C ASP A 208 10.55 -5.66 0.89
N ALA A 209 9.58 -6.53 1.16
CA ALA A 209 9.01 -6.67 2.49
C ALA A 209 10.17 -6.88 3.47
N TYR A 210 10.20 -6.06 4.52
CA TYR A 210 11.08 -6.15 5.69
C TYR A 210 11.82 -7.49 5.84
N GLU A 211 13.11 -7.53 5.49
CA GLU A 211 14.00 -8.64 5.86
C GLU A 211 14.36 -8.48 7.35
N PRO A 212 13.99 -9.44 8.22
CA PRO A 212 14.45 -9.44 9.60
C PRO A 212 15.96 -9.73 9.66
N PRO A 213 16.67 -9.26 10.71
CA PRO A 213 18.10 -9.46 10.87
C PRO A 213 18.50 -10.94 10.83
N GLU A 214 19.64 -11.23 10.18
CA GLU A 214 20.18 -12.59 10.04
C GLU A 214 20.29 -13.32 11.40
N GLY A 215 19.63 -14.49 11.50
CA GLY A 215 19.70 -15.36 12.68
C GLY A 215 18.37 -15.88 13.24
N ILE A 216 17.22 -15.49 12.67
CA ILE A 216 15.90 -16.01 13.06
C ILE A 216 15.36 -16.91 11.95
N ASP A 217 15.66 -18.20 12.04
CA ASP A 217 15.14 -19.23 11.13
C ASP A 217 13.70 -19.58 11.53
N GLY A 218 12.75 -18.81 11.00
CA GLY A 218 11.32 -18.99 11.21
C GLY A 218 10.55 -18.44 10.02
N GLY A 219 10.07 -19.33 9.14
CA GLY A 219 9.31 -18.94 7.96
C GLY A 219 8.00 -18.25 8.34
N PHE A 220 7.88 -16.97 8.02
CA PHE A 220 6.62 -16.21 8.10
C PHE A 220 5.98 -16.15 6.71
N THR A 221 4.68 -16.41 6.64
CA THR A 221 3.87 -16.13 5.45
C THR A 221 3.34 -14.69 5.49
N ALA A 222 2.88 -14.18 4.34
CA ALA A 222 2.40 -12.81 4.14
C ALA A 222 1.19 -12.38 4.99
N TYR A 223 0.68 -13.25 5.88
CA TYR A 223 -0.41 -12.99 6.83
C TYR A 223 -0.03 -13.24 8.31
N GLY A 224 1.25 -13.19 8.66
CA GLY A 224 1.68 -13.03 10.07
C GLY A 224 1.40 -14.21 11.00
N GLY A 225 1.29 -15.44 10.49
CA GLY A 225 1.19 -16.66 11.30
C GLY A 225 2.55 -17.30 11.54
N ALA A 226 3.00 -17.39 12.79
CA ALA A 226 4.17 -18.17 13.18
C ALA A 226 3.80 -19.67 13.23
N ASN A 227 4.45 -20.51 12.43
CA ASN A 227 4.33 -21.97 12.54
C ASN A 227 5.08 -22.45 13.80
N GLY A 228 4.35 -22.61 14.91
CA GLY A 228 4.87 -23.26 16.11
C GLY A 228 4.92 -24.78 15.92
N ALA A 229 6.11 -25.34 15.70
CA ALA A 229 6.37 -26.78 15.84
C ALA A 229 7.00 -27.05 17.22
N GLY A 230 6.34 -27.88 18.03
CA GLY A 230 6.80 -28.26 19.38
C GLY A 230 8.07 -29.14 19.38
N PRO A 231 8.75 -29.27 20.53
CA PRO A 231 10.09 -29.83 20.61
C PRO A 231 10.06 -31.36 20.62
N GLY A 232 10.54 -32.00 19.55
CA GLY A 232 10.91 -33.41 19.59
C GLY A 232 10.76 -34.20 18.28
N ALA A 233 11.68 -34.02 17.33
CA ALA A 233 12.01 -35.04 16.33
C ALA A 233 13.40 -34.74 15.71
N GLY A 234 14.26 -35.75 15.64
CA GLY A 234 15.68 -35.65 15.26
C GLY A 234 15.98 -35.45 13.75
N PRO A 235 17.27 -35.43 13.37
CA PRO A 235 17.72 -34.88 12.10
C PRO A 235 17.58 -35.90 10.97
N GLY A 236 16.85 -35.54 9.90
CA GLY A 236 16.72 -36.40 8.73
C GLY A 236 16.23 -35.66 7.49
N ALA A 237 17.14 -35.56 6.52
CA ALA A 237 16.92 -35.47 5.07
C ALA A 237 16.03 -34.33 4.51
N GLY A 238 16.67 -33.46 3.72
CA GLY A 238 16.03 -32.40 2.97
C GLY A 238 15.00 -32.89 1.96
N GLY A 239 13.93 -32.11 1.84
CA GLY A 239 12.87 -32.27 0.85
C GLY A 239 11.76 -31.28 1.15
N SER A 240 11.81 -30.10 0.51
CA SER A 240 10.69 -29.16 0.49
C SER A 240 9.56 -29.76 -0.33
N GLY A 241 8.71 -30.54 0.32
CA GLY A 241 7.41 -30.96 -0.18
C GLY A 241 6.35 -29.96 0.28
N SER A 242 5.73 -29.26 -0.67
CA SER A 242 4.51 -28.50 -0.41
C SER A 242 3.41 -29.43 0.10
N VAL A 243 2.69 -29.04 1.16
CA VAL A 243 1.50 -29.70 1.73
C VAL A 243 0.26 -29.57 0.81
N TRP A 244 0.50 -29.45 -0.49
CA TRP A 244 -0.48 -29.62 -1.56
C TRP A 244 0.21 -30.41 -2.67
N GLY A 245 0.29 -31.72 -2.46
CA GLY A 245 0.75 -32.67 -3.46
C GLY A 245 -0.43 -33.15 -4.29
N GLY A 246 -0.39 -32.87 -5.59
CA GLY A 246 -0.94 -33.78 -6.61
C GLY A 246 -2.27 -33.39 -7.25
N ALA A 247 -2.25 -32.42 -8.18
CA ALA A 247 -3.12 -32.43 -9.35
C ALA A 247 -2.46 -31.60 -10.46
N GLY A 248 -2.44 -32.13 -11.69
CA GLY A 248 -1.57 -31.73 -12.79
C GLY A 248 -1.58 -30.24 -13.13
N GLY A 249 -0.40 -29.62 -13.05
CA GLY A 249 -0.14 -28.34 -13.68
C GLY A 249 -0.02 -28.51 -15.19
N ALA A 250 -1.03 -28.05 -15.92
CA ALA A 250 -0.94 -27.83 -17.36
C ALA A 250 -0.41 -26.41 -17.60
N THR A 251 0.68 -26.28 -18.35
CA THR A 251 1.13 -24.99 -18.88
C THR A 251 0.26 -24.55 -20.06
N PRO A 252 0.20 -23.24 -20.42
CA PRO A 252 -0.73 -22.68 -21.43
C PRO A 252 -0.56 -23.18 -22.88
N TYR A 253 0.40 -24.06 -23.15
CA TYR A 253 0.53 -24.79 -24.41
C TYR A 253 0.47 -26.29 -24.10
N GLY A 254 -0.66 -26.92 -24.41
CA GLY A 254 -1.02 -28.26 -23.98
C GLY A 254 -0.14 -29.38 -24.54
N ALA A 255 0.85 -29.81 -23.77
CA ALA A 255 1.55 -31.07 -23.96
C ALA A 255 1.80 -31.72 -22.58
N THR A 256 1.20 -32.89 -22.33
CA THR A 256 1.52 -33.72 -21.15
C THR A 256 2.71 -34.65 -21.47
N PRO A 257 3.56 -35.01 -20.50
CA PRO A 257 4.87 -35.61 -20.78
C PRO A 257 4.88 -37.14 -20.99
N TYR A 258 3.74 -37.79 -21.20
CA TYR A 258 3.72 -39.26 -21.32
C TYR A 258 2.67 -39.75 -22.32
N GLY A 259 3.15 -40.34 -23.42
CA GLY A 259 2.28 -40.97 -24.41
C GLY A 259 2.88 -41.22 -25.79
N GLN A 260 4.15 -41.62 -25.90
CA GLN A 260 4.61 -42.34 -27.09
C GLN A 260 4.51 -43.85 -26.85
N GLY A 261 3.58 -44.46 -27.59
CA GLY A 261 3.61 -45.78 -28.21
C GLY A 261 4.18 -47.00 -27.48
N TYR A 262 3.32 -48.01 -27.29
CA TYR A 262 3.52 -49.42 -27.68
C TYR A 262 2.10 -49.94 -28.04
N GLY A 263 1.81 -50.73 -29.07
CA GLY A 263 2.62 -51.74 -29.75
C GLY A 263 2.02 -53.12 -29.45
N PHE A 264 1.22 -53.63 -30.40
CA PHE A 264 0.41 -54.86 -30.44
C PHE A 264 -0.95 -54.85 -29.73
#